data_AF-E6QP93-F1
#
_entry.id   AF-E6QP93-F1
#
_cell.length_a   1.000
_cell.length_b   1.000
_cell.length_c   1.000
_cell.angle_alpha   90.00
_cell.angle_beta   90.00
_cell.angle_gamma   90.00
#
_symmetry.space_group_name_H-M   'P 1'
#
loop_
_entity.id
_entity.type
_entity.pdbx_description
1 polymer ?
#
loop_
_entity_poly.entity_id
_entity_poly.type
_entity_poly.pdbx_seq_one_letter_code
_entity_poly.pdbx_strand_id
1 'polypeptide(L)'
;MIEIAKAPFKLSITEQIPELFEPMGDTYLVHILDIDDSVMAGEHRLVVPQKSTEDRGWKAGVIVAVGNGRCFDRPDEFVVVPNVLTGTKDEMKAEVAAYGEAVAASTDQAVVVRIPAMANMALGVGEVVLIEKFAGRDVVLQGKPYIIVGQQNLLARHKSLRLHRNAEGTWE
;
A
#
# COMPACT_ATOMS: atom_id res chain seq x y z
N MET A 1 40.83 -17.16 20.99
CA MET A 1 39.94 -16.22 20.28
C MET A 1 39.49 -16.95 19.02
N ILE A 2 38.23 -17.37 18.93
CA ILE A 2 37.70 -18.12 17.77
C ILE A 2 36.76 -17.16 17.04
N GLU A 3 37.19 -16.68 15.87
CA GLU A 3 36.32 -15.96 14.93
C GLU A 3 35.38 -16.97 14.28
N ILE A 4 34.10 -16.90 14.63
CA ILE A 4 33.04 -17.62 13.92
C ILE A 4 32.68 -16.78 12.70
N ALA A 5 33.23 -17.15 11.54
CA ALA A 5 32.80 -16.59 10.27
C ALA A 5 31.31 -16.91 10.06
N LYS A 6 30.45 -15.89 10.18
CA LYS A 6 29.02 -15.98 9.79
C LYS A 6 28.96 -16.16 8.28
N ALA A 7 28.79 -17.40 7.82
CA ALA A 7 28.47 -17.67 6.43
C ALA A 7 27.17 -16.92 6.05
N PRO A 8 27.08 -16.32 4.85
CA PRO A 8 25.86 -15.68 4.40
C PRO A 8 24.76 -16.73 4.25
N PHE A 9 23.66 -16.57 5.00
CA PHE A 9 22.49 -17.41 4.87
C PHE A 9 21.81 -17.09 3.53
N LYS A 10 21.66 -18.09 2.66
CA LYS A 10 20.94 -17.95 1.40
C LYS A 10 19.48 -18.31 1.64
N LEU A 11 18.62 -17.29 1.74
CA LEU A 11 17.19 -17.49 1.90
C LEU A 11 16.57 -17.79 0.53
N SER A 12 16.21 -19.04 0.27
CA SER A 12 15.45 -19.42 -0.92
C SER A 12 13.96 -19.37 -0.59
N ILE A 13 13.27 -18.35 -1.09
CA ILE A 13 11.80 -18.29 -1.01
C ILE A 13 11.28 -19.23 -2.10
N THR A 14 10.93 -20.46 -1.71
CA THR A 14 10.46 -21.52 -2.61
C THR A 14 9.03 -21.29 -3.10
N GLU A 15 8.22 -20.58 -2.33
CA GLU A 15 6.81 -20.31 -2.65
C GLU A 15 6.53 -18.81 -2.64
N GLN A 16 6.33 -18.24 -3.82
CA GLN A 16 6.03 -16.82 -4.01
C GLN A 16 4.52 -16.56 -3.92
N ILE A 17 3.88 -16.94 -2.82
CA ILE A 17 2.43 -16.74 -2.63
C ILE A 17 2.13 -15.23 -2.54
N PRO A 18 1.35 -14.63 -3.47
CA PRO A 18 1.12 -13.18 -3.52
C PRO A 18 0.57 -12.59 -2.21
N GLU A 19 -0.30 -13.33 -1.54
CA GLU A 19 -0.94 -12.94 -0.29
C GLU A 19 0.05 -12.86 0.89
N LEU A 20 1.25 -13.42 0.76
CA LEU A 20 2.32 -13.32 1.74
C LEU A 20 3.24 -12.11 1.52
N PHE A 21 3.05 -11.34 0.44
CA PHE A 21 3.81 -10.13 0.17
C PHE A 21 3.01 -8.90 0.58
N GLU A 22 3.52 -8.17 1.58
CA GLU A 22 3.00 -6.86 1.96
C GLU A 22 3.76 -5.77 1.20
N PRO A 23 3.12 -5.02 0.29
CA PRO A 23 3.75 -3.86 -0.33
C PRO A 23 3.97 -2.76 0.71
N MET A 24 5.06 -2.00 0.61
CA MET A 24 5.40 -0.99 1.64
C MET A 24 4.83 0.39 1.31
N GLY A 25 4.45 1.14 2.32
CA GLY A 25 3.97 2.52 2.20
C GLY A 25 2.58 2.60 1.58
N ASP A 26 2.38 3.61 0.73
CA ASP A 26 1.13 3.89 0.03
C ASP A 26 0.97 3.10 -1.28
N THR A 27 1.46 1.86 -1.29
CA THR A 27 1.45 1.01 -2.48
C THR A 27 0.52 -0.20 -2.36
N TYR A 28 0.00 -0.63 -3.51
CA TYR A 28 -0.88 -1.79 -3.67
C TYR A 28 -0.19 -2.82 -4.55
N LEU A 29 -0.36 -4.10 -4.23
CA LEU A 29 -0.06 -5.20 -5.13
C LEU A 29 -1.35 -5.55 -5.88
N VAL A 30 -1.31 -5.51 -7.20
CA VAL A 30 -2.48 -5.68 -8.05
C VAL A 30 -2.25 -6.77 -9.08
N HIS A 31 -3.18 -7.70 -9.20
CA HIS A 31 -3.20 -8.68 -10.28
C HIS A 31 -3.87 -8.07 -11.50
N ILE A 32 -3.17 -8.04 -12.64
CA ILE A 32 -3.70 -7.46 -13.87
C ILE A 32 -4.75 -8.40 -14.45
N LEU A 33 -5.91 -7.86 -14.81
CA LEU A 33 -6.97 -8.59 -15.49
C LEU A 33 -6.78 -8.44 -17.00
N ASP A 34 -6.78 -9.56 -17.72
CA ASP A 34 -6.84 -9.53 -19.18
C ASP A 34 -8.25 -9.09 -19.60
N ILE A 35 -8.34 -7.94 -20.25
CA ILE A 35 -9.60 -7.43 -20.78
C ILE A 35 -9.70 -7.93 -22.22
N ASP A 36 -10.54 -8.94 -22.46
CA ASP A 36 -10.84 -9.41 -23.81
C ASP A 36 -11.62 -8.34 -24.59
N ASP A 37 -11.13 -8.01 -25.79
CA ASP A 37 -11.78 -7.08 -26.73
C ASP A 37 -13.01 -7.69 -27.44
N SER A 38 -13.27 -9.00 -27.29
CA SER A 38 -14.35 -9.69 -28.01
C SER A 38 -15.63 -9.80 -27.16
N VAL A 39 -16.68 -9.09 -27.59
CA VAL A 39 -17.97 -9.02 -26.89
C VAL A 39 -18.87 -10.18 -27.33
N MET A 40 -19.15 -11.12 -26.43
CA MET A 40 -20.32 -12.00 -26.50
C MET A 40 -21.42 -11.43 -25.58
N ALA A 41 -22.62 -11.24 -26.11
CA ALA A 41 -23.73 -10.59 -25.41
C ALA A 41 -24.23 -11.45 -24.22
N GLY A 42 -24.36 -10.85 -23.02
CA GLY A 42 -25.07 -11.45 -21.89
C GLY A 42 -24.38 -11.34 -20.52
N GLU A 43 -23.09 -11.00 -20.45
CA GLU A 43 -22.37 -10.88 -19.18
C GLU A 43 -22.19 -9.41 -18.75
N HIS A 44 -22.39 -9.14 -17.45
CA HIS A 44 -22.01 -7.86 -16.84
C HIS A 44 -20.47 -7.70 -16.89
N ARG A 45 -19.94 -7.12 -17.98
CA ARG A 45 -18.51 -6.83 -18.11
C ARG A 45 -18.24 -5.33 -18.28
N LEU A 46 -17.07 -4.91 -17.78
CA LEU A 46 -16.48 -3.59 -18.02
C LEU A 46 -16.25 -3.40 -19.54
N VAL A 47 -17.16 -2.70 -20.22
CA VAL A 47 -17.05 -2.43 -21.66
C VAL A 47 -16.26 -1.15 -21.89
N VAL A 48 -15.19 -1.24 -22.67
CA VAL A 48 -14.42 -0.08 -23.17
C VAL A 48 -14.90 0.24 -24.59
N PRO A 49 -15.42 1.45 -24.87
CA PRO A 49 -15.72 1.84 -26.23
C PRO A 49 -14.42 2.08 -27.01
N GLN A 50 -14.08 1.17 -27.92
CA GLN A 50 -12.96 1.29 -28.85
C GLN A 50 -13.21 2.44 -29.84
N LYS A 51 -12.70 3.63 -29.53
CA LYS A 51 -12.35 4.64 -30.54
C LYS A 51 -10.99 5.24 -30.20
N SER A 52 -10.07 5.05 -31.16
CA SER A 52 -8.68 5.50 -31.24
C SER A 52 -7.62 4.61 -30.57
N THR A 53 -6.85 3.95 -31.44
CA THR A 53 -5.54 3.29 -31.26
C THR A 53 -4.40 4.25 -30.88
N GLU A 54 -4.70 5.36 -30.20
CA GLU A 54 -3.71 6.28 -29.64
C GLU A 54 -3.87 6.36 -28.11
N ASP A 55 -2.93 5.71 -27.42
CA ASP A 55 -2.35 6.01 -26.11
C ASP A 55 -3.20 6.60 -24.96
N ARG A 56 -4.50 6.31 -24.88
CA ARG A 56 -5.26 6.46 -23.62
C ARG A 56 -5.13 5.19 -22.80
N GLY A 57 -3.94 5.00 -22.27
CA GLY A 57 -3.54 3.79 -21.59
C GLY A 57 -3.98 3.72 -20.14
N TRP A 58 -4.93 2.85 -19.84
CA TRP A 58 -5.16 2.37 -18.49
C TRP A 58 -5.18 0.83 -18.50
N LYS A 59 -4.93 0.22 -17.35
CA LYS A 59 -5.03 -1.23 -17.10
C LYS A 59 -6.10 -1.46 -16.04
N ALA A 60 -6.85 -2.56 -16.12
CA ALA A 60 -7.69 -3.00 -15.01
C ALA A 60 -6.95 -4.06 -14.19
N GLY A 61 -7.22 -4.08 -12.89
CA GLY A 61 -6.68 -5.10 -12.01
C GLY A 61 -7.49 -5.25 -10.73
N VAL A 62 -7.20 -6.30 -9.98
CA VAL A 62 -7.77 -6.56 -8.65
C VAL A 62 -6.68 -6.47 -7.59
N ILE A 63 -6.96 -5.72 -6.51
CA ILE A 63 -6.03 -5.57 -5.39
C ILE A 63 -5.88 -6.91 -4.67
N VAL A 64 -4.65 -7.38 -4.51
CA VAL A 64 -4.34 -8.65 -3.82
C VAL A 64 -3.66 -8.44 -2.48
N ALA A 65 -2.92 -7.34 -2.32
CA ALA A 65 -2.35 -6.93 -1.06
C ALA A 65 -2.28 -5.40 -0.97
N VAL A 66 -2.36 -4.89 0.25
CA VAL A 66 -2.45 -3.47 0.56
C VAL A 66 -1.30 -3.12 1.50
N GLY A 67 -0.63 -2.00 1.24
CA GLY A 67 0.45 -1.55 2.11
C GLY A 67 -0.02 -0.92 3.40
N ASN A 68 0.94 -0.56 4.24
CA ASN A 68 0.69 0.01 5.56
C ASN A 68 0.30 1.50 5.55
N GLY A 69 0.15 2.11 4.37
CA GLY A 69 -0.29 3.49 4.23
C GLY A 69 0.87 4.49 4.20
N ARG A 70 0.53 5.78 4.10
CA ARG A 70 1.51 6.86 4.01
C ARG A 70 1.74 7.48 5.37
N CYS A 71 2.98 7.46 5.85
CA CYS A 71 3.42 8.37 6.91
C CYS A 71 3.67 9.74 6.27
N PHE A 72 3.01 10.79 6.76
CA PHE A 72 3.27 12.15 6.30
C PHE A 72 4.57 12.68 6.92
N ASP A 73 5.38 13.36 6.12
CA ASP A 73 6.66 13.95 6.57
C ASP A 73 6.46 15.04 7.64
N ARG A 74 5.24 15.54 7.78
CA ARG A 74 4.88 16.55 8.77
C ARG A 74 3.89 15.97 9.78
N PRO A 75 4.07 16.31 11.06
CA PRO A 75 3.06 16.04 12.07
C PRO A 75 1.73 16.68 11.70
N ASP A 76 0.62 16.03 12.04
CA ASP A 76 -0.70 16.64 11.90
C ASP A 76 -0.79 17.86 12.84
N GLU A 77 -1.21 19.01 12.31
CA GLU A 77 -1.36 20.22 13.11
C GLU A 77 -2.50 20.10 14.15
N PHE A 78 -3.43 19.17 13.94
CA PHE A 78 -4.64 18.99 14.74
C PHE A 78 -4.59 17.79 15.68
N VAL A 79 -3.62 16.89 15.54
CA VAL A 79 -3.46 15.72 16.42
C VAL A 79 -2.42 16.00 17.48
N VAL A 80 -2.92 16.38 18.66
CA VAL A 80 -2.13 16.54 19.88
C VAL A 80 -2.32 15.31 20.74
N VAL A 81 -1.26 14.53 20.92
CA VAL A 81 -1.27 13.46 21.93
C VAL A 81 -0.69 14.02 23.22
N PRO A 82 -1.46 14.05 24.33
CA PRO A 82 -0.90 14.36 25.63
C PRO A 82 -0.01 13.19 26.03
N ASN A 83 1.30 13.32 25.84
CA ASN A 83 2.23 12.36 26.40
C ASN A 83 2.58 12.83 27.81
N VAL A 84 2.16 12.07 28.83
CA VAL A 84 2.57 12.31 30.22
C VAL A 84 3.98 11.77 30.35
N LEU A 85 4.94 12.52 29.84
CA LEU A 85 6.36 12.20 30.03
C LEU A 85 6.71 12.53 31.48
N THR A 86 7.11 11.52 32.25
CA THR A 86 7.64 11.69 33.61
C THR A 86 9.16 11.62 33.55
N GLY A 87 9.85 12.73 33.79
CA GLY A 87 11.31 12.78 33.71
C GLY A 87 11.85 14.20 33.81
N THR A 88 13.16 14.34 33.72
CA THR A 88 13.82 15.64 33.65
C THR A 88 13.57 16.32 32.29
N LYS A 89 13.66 17.66 32.22
CA LYS A 89 13.42 18.43 30.98
C LYS A 89 14.25 17.96 29.78
N ASP A 90 15.45 17.44 30.01
CA ASP A 90 16.36 16.99 28.95
C ASP A 90 15.99 15.58 28.44
N GLU A 91 15.53 14.69 29.31
CA GLU A 91 14.97 13.37 28.92
C GLU A 91 13.68 13.55 28.12
N MET A 92 12.80 14.45 28.57
CA MET A 92 11.59 14.80 27.84
C MET A 92 11.90 15.34 26.44
N LYS A 93 12.90 16.23 26.29
CA LYS A 93 13.30 16.76 24.97
C LYS A 93 13.83 15.69 24.02
N ALA A 94 14.64 14.76 24.53
CA ALA A 94 15.20 13.68 23.74
C ALA A 94 14.12 12.71 23.25
N GLU A 95 13.14 12.40 24.11
CA GLU A 95 12.05 11.50 23.77
C GLU A 95 11.07 12.15 22.77
N VAL A 96 10.77 13.45 22.94
CA VAL A 96 9.91 14.18 21.99
C VAL A 96 10.53 14.22 20.60
N ALA A 97 11.84 14.45 20.50
CA ALA A 97 12.56 14.42 19.23
C ALA A 97 12.50 13.05 18.51
N ALA A 98 12.24 11.97 19.24
CA ALA A 98 12.06 10.63 18.65
C ALA A 98 10.67 10.41 18.06
N TYR A 99 9.65 11.13 18.56
CA TYR A 99 8.23 10.92 18.18
C TYR A 99 7.63 12.06 17.36
N GLY A 100 8.20 13.26 17.36
CA GLY A 100 7.78 14.38 16.51
C GLY A 100 8.16 15.77 17.01
N GLU A 101 7.35 16.78 16.69
CA GLU A 101 7.63 18.19 17.01
C GLU A 101 6.95 18.63 18.32
N ALA A 102 7.70 19.29 19.20
CA ALA A 102 7.20 19.82 20.47
C ALA A 102 6.43 21.13 20.24
N VAL A 103 5.15 21.21 20.63
CA VAL A 103 4.31 22.40 20.30
C VAL A 103 4.31 23.46 21.40
N ALA A 104 4.33 23.05 22.67
CA ALA A 104 4.54 23.91 23.82
C ALA A 104 4.65 23.06 25.08
N ALA A 105 5.54 23.46 26.00
CA ALA A 105 5.52 22.99 27.38
C ALA A 105 4.38 23.72 28.11
N SER A 106 3.15 23.20 28.06
CA SER A 106 2.10 23.74 28.91
C SER A 106 2.20 23.10 30.29
N THR A 107 2.75 23.85 31.24
CA THR A 107 2.90 23.53 32.68
C THR A 107 3.76 22.31 32.98
N ASP A 108 4.33 22.27 34.20
CA ASP A 108 5.49 21.46 34.63
C ASP A 108 5.41 19.92 34.46
N GLN A 109 4.40 19.36 33.78
CA GLN A 109 4.21 17.90 33.65
C GLN A 109 3.63 17.40 32.32
N ALA A 110 3.47 18.23 31.29
CA ALA A 110 2.91 17.75 30.01
C ALA A 110 3.70 18.29 28.81
N VAL A 111 4.28 17.37 28.02
CA VAL A 111 4.81 17.71 26.70
C VAL A 111 3.81 17.29 25.65
N VAL A 112 3.34 18.28 24.90
CA VAL A 112 2.53 18.04 23.70
C VAL A 112 3.46 17.69 22.55
N VAL A 113 3.35 16.45 22.07
CA VAL A 113 4.06 15.95 20.88
C VAL A 113 3.07 15.88 19.72
N ARG A 114 3.43 16.43 18.57
CA ARG A 114 2.70 16.14 17.33
C ARG A 114 3.28 14.90 16.70
N ILE A 115 2.43 13.92 16.43
CA ILE A 115 2.82 12.67 15.76
C ILE A 115 2.56 12.84 14.24
N PRO A 116 3.44 12.31 13.37
CA PRO A 116 3.15 12.19 11.94
C PRO A 116 1.77 11.58 11.70
N ALA A 117 0.92 12.25 10.92
CA ALA A 117 -0.33 11.63 10.51
C ALA A 117 -0.03 10.39 9.67
N MET A 118 -0.80 9.33 9.90
CA MET A 118 -0.81 8.14 9.05
C MET A 118 -2.05 8.21 8.16
N ALA A 119 -1.85 8.23 6.85
CA ALA A 119 -2.92 8.06 5.88
C ALA A 119 -3.14 6.56 5.67
N ASN A 120 -4.29 6.07 6.12
CA ASN A 120 -4.72 4.70 5.81
C ASN A 120 -4.94 4.54 4.30
N MET A 121 -4.75 3.32 3.83
CA MET A 121 -5.04 2.95 2.45
C MET A 121 -6.54 3.07 2.16
N ALA A 122 -6.87 3.73 1.06
CA ALA A 122 -8.26 4.02 0.71
C ALA A 122 -9.03 2.79 0.18
N LEU A 123 -8.31 1.79 -0.31
CA LEU A 123 -8.86 0.62 -0.99
C LEU A 123 -8.43 -0.69 -0.32
N GLY A 124 -9.24 -1.73 -0.49
CA GLY A 124 -9.03 -3.05 0.13
C GLY A 124 -8.74 -4.16 -0.86
N VAL A 125 -8.32 -5.32 -0.35
CA VAL A 125 -8.17 -6.56 -1.11
C VAL A 125 -9.50 -6.95 -1.77
N GLY A 126 -9.43 -7.43 -3.02
CA GLY A 126 -10.57 -7.84 -3.82
C GLY A 126 -11.27 -6.70 -4.56
N GLU A 127 -10.92 -5.43 -4.30
CA GLU A 127 -11.47 -4.32 -5.07
C GLU A 127 -10.86 -4.25 -6.47
N VAL A 128 -11.73 -4.02 -7.46
CA VAL A 128 -11.33 -3.86 -8.88
C VAL A 128 -11.03 -2.40 -9.16
N VAL A 129 -9.84 -2.13 -9.72
CA VAL A 129 -9.31 -0.79 -9.94
C VAL A 129 -8.85 -0.58 -11.37
N LEU A 130 -8.90 0.68 -11.80
CA LEU A 130 -8.26 1.18 -13.00
C LEU A 130 -6.93 1.83 -12.62
N ILE A 131 -5.89 1.49 -13.36
CA ILE A 131 -4.50 1.89 -13.10
C ILE A 131 -3.98 2.59 -14.35
N GLU A 132 -3.16 3.62 -14.18
CA GLU A 132 -2.44 4.24 -15.30
C GLU A 132 -1.50 3.23 -16.00
N LYS A 133 -1.48 3.19 -17.34
CA LYS A 133 -0.81 2.13 -18.15
C LYS A 133 0.68 1.94 -17.83
N PHE A 134 1.39 3.02 -17.56
CA PHE A 134 2.85 3.00 -17.35
C PHE A 134 3.25 3.18 -15.88
N ALA A 135 2.27 3.20 -14.97
CA ALA A 135 2.56 3.36 -13.56
C ALA A 135 2.91 2.04 -12.90
N GLY A 136 3.77 2.10 -11.88
CA GLY A 136 4.11 0.97 -11.03
C GLY A 136 5.33 0.16 -11.50
N ARG A 137 5.55 -0.97 -10.82
CA ARG A 137 6.60 -1.95 -11.14
C ARG A 137 5.98 -3.30 -11.37
N ASP A 138 6.28 -3.91 -12.51
CA ASP A 138 5.87 -5.27 -12.82
C ASP A 138 6.64 -6.27 -11.94
N VAL A 139 5.92 -7.24 -11.38
CA VAL A 139 6.45 -8.33 -10.56
C VAL A 139 5.78 -9.63 -11.01
N VAL A 140 6.55 -10.70 -11.11
CA VAL A 140 6.02 -12.04 -11.41
C VAL A 140 6.03 -12.86 -10.14
N LEU A 141 4.84 -13.32 -9.72
CA LEU A 141 4.67 -14.19 -8.54
C LEU A 141 3.93 -15.45 -8.98
N GLN A 142 4.47 -16.63 -8.69
CA GLN A 142 3.93 -17.93 -9.17
C GLN A 142 3.68 -17.95 -10.70
N GLY A 143 4.53 -17.29 -11.47
CA GLY A 143 4.39 -17.21 -12.94
C GLY A 143 3.25 -16.33 -13.44
N LYS A 144 2.51 -15.64 -12.56
CA LYS A 144 1.45 -14.69 -12.93
C LYS A 144 1.94 -13.25 -12.84
N PRO A 145 1.49 -12.35 -13.73
CA PRO A 145 1.89 -10.94 -13.72
C PRO A 145 1.13 -10.14 -12.66
N TYR A 146 1.86 -9.42 -11.82
CA TYR A 146 1.35 -8.45 -10.86
C TYR A 146 2.03 -7.11 -11.08
N ILE A 147 1.43 -6.07 -10.52
CA ILE A 147 2.03 -4.74 -10.49
C ILE A 147 2.00 -4.21 -9.06
N ILE A 148 3.12 -3.63 -8.62
CA ILE A 148 3.16 -2.81 -7.40
C ILE A 148 2.96 -1.36 -7.82
N VAL A 149 1.91 -0.72 -7.32
CA VAL A 149 1.52 0.61 -7.76
C VAL A 149 1.14 1.52 -6.58
N GLY A 150 1.60 2.77 -6.59
CA GLY A 150 1.23 3.77 -5.58
C GLY A 150 -0.23 4.22 -5.70
N GLN A 151 -0.83 4.62 -4.58
CA GLN A 151 -2.23 5.07 -4.49
C GLN A 151 -2.56 6.19 -5.48
N GLN A 152 -1.63 7.11 -5.73
CA GLN A 152 -1.79 8.24 -6.64
C GLN A 152 -1.97 7.83 -8.11
N ASN A 153 -1.58 6.61 -8.49
CA ASN A 153 -1.68 6.12 -9.87
C ASN A 153 -2.93 5.24 -10.09
N LEU A 154 -3.76 5.09 -9.06
CA LEU A 154 -5.07 4.47 -9.19
C LEU A 154 -6.07 5.53 -9.68
N LEU A 155 -6.65 5.28 -10.85
CA LEU A 155 -7.52 6.22 -11.53
C LEU A 155 -8.96 6.15 -10.99
N ALA A 156 -9.45 4.94 -10.72
CA ALA A 156 -10.80 4.71 -10.21
C ALA A 156 -10.94 3.31 -9.59
N ARG A 157 -11.98 3.12 -8.78
CA ARG A 157 -12.47 1.79 -8.36
C ARG A 157 -13.83 1.47 -8.98
N HIS A 158 -14.07 0.21 -9.27
CA HIS A 158 -15.39 -0.27 -9.65
C HIS A 158 -16.27 -0.46 -8.40
N LYS A 159 -17.29 0.38 -8.20
CA LYS A 159 -18.04 0.44 -6.93
C LYS A 159 -18.85 -0.80 -6.59
N SER A 160 -19.28 -1.58 -7.58
CA SER A 160 -20.18 -2.73 -7.39
C SER A 160 -19.51 -4.08 -7.61
N LEU A 161 -18.22 -4.11 -7.96
CA LEU A 161 -17.52 -5.36 -8.26
C LEU A 161 -16.42 -5.58 -7.23
N ARG A 162 -16.49 -6.73 -6.57
CA ARG A 162 -15.42 -7.25 -5.72
C ARG A 162 -15.20 -8.69 -6.12
N LEU A 163 -13.94 -9.03 -6.34
CA LEU A 163 -13.53 -10.37 -6.70
C LEU A 163 -12.89 -11.02 -5.48
N HIS A 164 -13.05 -12.32 -5.36
CA HIS A 164 -12.35 -13.13 -4.38
C HIS A 164 -11.71 -14.32 -5.08
N ARG A 165 -10.73 -14.94 -4.44
CA ARG A 165 -10.15 -16.19 -4.95
C ARG A 165 -10.96 -17.38 -4.46
N ASN A 166 -11.31 -18.26 -5.38
CA ASN A 166 -11.88 -19.56 -5.06
C ASN A 166 -10.80 -20.55 -4.58
N ALA A 167 -11.21 -21.77 -4.22
CA ALA A 167 -10.32 -22.82 -3.73
C ALA A 167 -9.21 -23.21 -4.73
N GLU A 168 -9.40 -22.93 -6.01
CA GLU A 168 -8.44 -23.18 -7.09
C GLU A 168 -7.51 -21.99 -7.34
N GLY A 169 -7.69 -20.88 -6.61
CA GLY A 169 -6.88 -19.68 -6.74
C GLY A 169 -7.24 -18.80 -7.94
N THR A 170 -8.43 -18.99 -8.52
CA THR A 170 -8.98 -18.20 -9.63
C THR A 170 -9.91 -17.12 -9.10
N TRP A 171 -9.96 -15.96 -9.78
CA TRP A 171 -10.86 -14.87 -9.41
C TRP A 171 -12.30 -15.14 -9.84
N GLU A 172 -13.24 -15.00 -8.92
CA GLU A 172 -14.69 -15.05 -9.15
C GLU A 172 -15.44 -13.92 -8.42
#